data_AF-A0A8E2J7T0-F1
#
_entry.id   AF-A0A8E2J7T0-F1
#
_cell.length_a   1.000
_cell.length_b   1.000
_cell.length_c   1.000
_cell.angle_alpha   90.00
_cell.angle_beta   90.00
_cell.angle_gamma   90.00
#
_symmetry.space_group_name_H-M   'P 1'
#
loop_
_entity.id
_entity.type
_entity.pdbx_description
1 polymer ?
#
loop_
_entity_poly.entity_id
_entity_poly.type
_entity_poly.pdbx_seq_one_letter_code
_entity_poly.pdbx_strand_id
1 'polypeptide(L)'
;MTNLSDPLFSQSGNTPNNVHKYDRYLHPGRSAIASFIGPLTWGSVPVLYFERALPDPTHSPSSPTSPPTLQLIATGTSLPPSTSRVIAKRIILTGHPYKIHKQVVTVRYMFFNQEDVAWFKALQLWTRRGRSGFIKESLGTHGYFKATFDAKINPQDAVAVSLYKRVWPRRARVFGVEGAGLE
;
A
#
# COMPACT_ATOMS: atom_id res chain seq x y z
N MET A 1 -23.68 9.63 12.51
CA MET A 1 -22.72 10.71 12.23
C MET A 1 -22.10 10.46 10.87
N THR A 2 -22.31 11.37 9.91
CA THR A 2 -21.82 11.20 8.54
C THR A 2 -20.51 11.96 8.37
N ASN A 3 -19.45 11.27 7.96
CA ASN A 3 -18.12 11.86 7.79
C ASN A 3 -17.61 11.61 6.37
N LEU A 4 -16.90 12.58 5.80
CA LEU A 4 -16.10 12.44 4.60
C LEU A 4 -14.66 12.11 5.02
N SER A 5 -14.15 10.96 4.62
CA SER A 5 -12.80 10.52 5.01
C SER A 5 -12.11 9.79 3.88
N ASP A 6 -10.79 9.93 3.85
CA ASP A 6 -9.91 9.10 3.03
C ASP A 6 -9.26 8.01 3.89
N PRO A 7 -9.95 6.89 4.17
CA PRO A 7 -9.45 5.86 5.06
C PRO A 7 -8.22 5.15 4.47
N LEU A 8 -7.36 4.66 5.36
CA LEU A 8 -6.34 3.67 4.98
C LEU A 8 -6.94 2.28 5.04
N PHE A 9 -6.82 1.54 3.95
CA PHE A 9 -7.18 0.13 3.92
C PHE A 9 -6.00 -0.73 4.36
N SER A 10 -6.29 -1.73 5.20
CA SER A 10 -5.32 -2.71 5.66
C SER A 10 -5.93 -4.09 5.72
N GLN A 11 -5.05 -5.09 5.66
CA GLN A 11 -5.45 -6.49 5.75
C GLN A 11 -6.15 -6.80 7.07
N SER A 12 -7.27 -7.52 7.00
CA SER A 12 -7.94 -8.11 8.16
C SER A 12 -7.13 -9.29 8.70
N GLY A 13 -7.26 -9.57 9.99
CA GLY A 13 -6.54 -10.66 10.68
C GLY A 13 -5.85 -10.20 11.96
N ASN A 14 -5.41 -11.18 12.75
CA ASN A 14 -4.62 -10.95 13.95
C ASN A 14 -3.15 -11.25 13.65
N THR A 15 -2.27 -10.27 13.85
CA THR A 15 -0.81 -10.45 13.73
C THR A 15 -0.17 -10.29 15.10
N PRO A 16 0.80 -11.13 15.49
CA PRO A 16 1.39 -11.08 16.84
C PRO A 16 1.99 -9.72 17.22
N ASN A 17 2.49 -8.97 16.23
CA ASN A 17 3.09 -7.65 16.40
C ASN A 17 2.13 -6.49 16.08
N ASN A 18 0.86 -6.78 15.80
CA ASN A 18 -0.16 -5.81 15.37
C ASN A 18 0.26 -4.92 14.18
N VAL A 19 1.15 -5.42 13.32
CA VAL A 19 1.54 -4.80 12.05
C VAL A 19 0.72 -5.42 10.93
N HIS A 20 0.06 -4.58 10.15
CA HIS A 20 -0.85 -4.98 9.08
C HIS A 20 -0.38 -4.40 7.76
N LYS A 21 -0.44 -5.20 6.71
CA LYS A 21 -0.09 -4.74 5.36
C LYS A 21 -1.13 -3.74 4.86
N TYR A 22 -0.64 -2.63 4.31
CA TYR A 22 -1.47 -1.64 3.60
C TYR A 22 -1.98 -2.22 2.28
N ASP A 23 -3.29 -2.15 2.07
CA ASP A 23 -3.90 -2.49 0.80
C ASP A 23 -4.20 -1.20 0.03
N ARG A 24 -3.72 -1.10 -1.22
CA ARG A 24 -3.91 0.11 -2.05
C ARG A 24 -5.34 0.24 -2.54
N TYR A 25 -6.00 -0.90 -2.73
CA TYR A 25 -7.36 -1.02 -3.23
C TYR A 25 -8.09 -2.08 -2.40
N LEU A 26 -9.40 -1.94 -2.30
CA LEU A 26 -10.25 -2.97 -1.73
C LEU A 26 -10.33 -4.13 -2.75
N HIS A 27 -9.93 -5.33 -2.32
CA HIS A 27 -9.96 -6.50 -3.19
C HIS A 27 -11.36 -7.15 -3.17
N PRO A 28 -11.94 -7.51 -4.33
CA PRO A 28 -13.22 -8.20 -4.40
C PRO A 28 -13.20 -9.51 -3.60
N GLY A 29 -14.28 -9.80 -2.89
CA GLY A 29 -14.43 -11.02 -2.08
C GLY A 29 -13.60 -11.05 -0.79
N ARG A 30 -12.91 -9.95 -0.42
CA ARG A 30 -12.11 -9.86 0.79
C ARG A 30 -12.54 -8.70 1.68
N SER A 31 -12.68 -8.96 2.97
CA SER A 31 -12.88 -7.90 3.97
C SER A 31 -11.57 -7.17 4.29
N ALA A 32 -11.62 -5.85 4.36
CA ALA A 32 -10.50 -5.00 4.78
C ALA A 32 -10.88 -4.15 5.99
N ILE A 33 -9.86 -3.65 6.70
CA ILE A 33 -10.04 -2.72 7.81
C ILE A 33 -9.73 -1.31 7.31
N ALA A 34 -10.73 -0.44 7.39
CA ALA A 34 -10.61 0.99 7.11
C ALA A 34 -10.21 1.74 8.38
N SER A 35 -9.06 2.42 8.36
CA SER A 35 -8.55 3.20 9.50
C SER A 35 -8.48 4.68 9.14
N PHE A 36 -9.09 5.52 9.98
CA PHE A 36 -9.09 6.98 9.86
C PHE A 36 -9.11 7.61 11.26
N ILE A 37 -8.79 8.89 11.35
CA ILE A 37 -8.88 9.66 12.60
C ILE A 37 -10.22 10.40 12.58
N GLY A 38 -11.06 10.18 13.57
CA GLY A 38 -12.36 10.82 13.67
C GLY A 38 -12.99 10.68 15.05
N PRO A 39 -14.22 11.16 15.22
CA PRO A 39 -14.97 11.07 16.46
C PRO A 39 -15.11 9.62 16.94
N LEU A 40 -14.96 9.43 18.25
CA LEU A 40 -15.00 8.13 18.88
C LEU A 40 -16.43 7.57 18.88
N THR A 41 -16.58 6.31 18.51
CA THR A 41 -17.83 5.56 18.66
C THR A 41 -17.57 4.34 19.55
N TRP A 42 -18.49 4.07 20.48
CA TRP A 42 -18.39 2.94 21.40
C TRP A 42 -19.32 1.81 20.93
N GLY A 43 -18.86 0.57 21.09
CA GLY A 43 -19.61 -0.62 20.72
C GLY A 43 -19.51 -1.02 19.25
N SER A 44 -20.22 -2.09 18.90
CA SER A 44 -20.30 -2.64 17.54
C SER A 44 -21.41 -1.95 16.77
N VAL A 45 -21.08 -0.85 16.10
CA VAL A 45 -22.02 -0.03 15.34
C VAL A 45 -21.91 -0.40 13.86
N PRO A 46 -23.04 -0.66 13.15
CA PRO A 46 -23.00 -0.86 11.71
C PRO A 46 -22.58 0.43 10.99
N VAL A 47 -21.66 0.31 10.03
CA VAL A 47 -21.11 1.42 9.25
C VAL A 47 -21.43 1.20 7.77
N LEU A 48 -21.95 2.23 7.12
CA LEU A 48 -22.22 2.25 5.69
C LEU A 48 -21.24 3.22 5.01
N TYR A 49 -20.66 2.78 3.90
CA TYR A 49 -19.73 3.57 3.10
C TYR A 49 -20.40 3.95 1.77
N PHE A 50 -20.38 5.24 1.46
CA PHE A 50 -20.97 5.78 0.24
C PHE A 50 -19.91 6.56 -0.55
N GLU A 51 -20.03 6.50 -1.88
CA GLU A 51 -19.30 7.35 -2.81
C GLU A 51 -20.25 8.37 -3.43
N ARG A 52 -19.76 9.59 -3.71
CA ARG A 52 -20.54 10.60 -4.44
C ARG A 52 -20.53 10.22 -5.92
N ALA A 53 -21.71 10.02 -6.50
CA ALA A 53 -21.81 9.80 -7.93
C ALA A 53 -21.37 11.07 -8.68
N LEU A 54 -20.62 10.87 -9.76
CA LEU A 54 -20.30 11.94 -10.69
C LEU A 54 -21.60 12.37 -11.41
N PRO A 55 -21.81 13.68 -11.66
CA PRO A 55 -22.94 14.12 -12.46
C PRO A 55 -22.78 13.58 -13.88
N ASP A 56 -23.80 12.85 -14.36
CA ASP A 56 -23.82 12.34 -15.73
C ASP A 56 -23.78 13.53 -16.72
N PRO A 57 -22.85 13.56 -17.69
CA PRO A 57 -22.77 14.65 -18.66
C PRO A 57 -23.94 14.65 -19.67
N THR A 58 -24.75 13.59 -19.67
CA THR A 58 -25.89 13.38 -20.58
C THR A 58 -27.23 13.79 -19.97
N HIS A 59 -27.30 14.05 -18.67
CA HIS A 59 -28.50 14.51 -17.98
C HIS A 59 -28.35 15.99 -17.66
N SER A 60 -29.27 16.81 -18.19
CA SER A 60 -29.37 18.25 -17.89
C SER A 60 -29.23 18.50 -16.38
N PRO A 61 -28.54 19.57 -15.94
CA PRO A 61 -28.39 19.87 -14.52
C PRO A 61 -29.77 19.98 -13.87
N SER A 62 -30.19 18.92 -13.18
CA SER A 62 -31.49 18.80 -12.55
C SER A 62 -31.48 19.65 -11.29
N SER A 63 -31.73 20.95 -11.44
CA SER A 63 -31.86 21.96 -10.38
C SER A 63 -30.64 22.12 -9.45
N PRO A 64 -30.29 23.35 -9.02
CA PRO A 64 -29.26 23.59 -7.99
C PRO A 64 -29.65 23.08 -6.57
N THR A 65 -30.67 22.23 -6.46
CA THR A 65 -31.31 21.81 -5.20
C THR A 65 -31.47 20.29 -5.09
N SER A 66 -30.94 19.50 -6.03
CA SER A 66 -30.92 18.04 -5.87
C SER A 66 -29.76 17.61 -4.96
N PRO A 67 -30.00 16.80 -3.90
CA PRO A 67 -28.93 16.32 -3.04
C PRO A 67 -27.95 15.46 -3.86
N PRO A 68 -26.64 15.47 -3.53
CA PRO A 68 -25.67 14.66 -4.25
C PRO A 68 -26.07 13.18 -4.21
N THR A 69 -26.20 12.56 -5.37
CA THR A 69 -26.50 11.13 -5.46
C THR A 69 -25.39 10.32 -4.79
N LEU A 70 -25.76 9.53 -3.78
CA LEU A 70 -24.83 8.68 -3.02
C LEU A 70 -24.99 7.22 -3.46
N GLN A 71 -23.88 6.59 -3.87
CA GLN A 71 -23.84 5.18 -4.20
C GLN A 71 -23.27 4.38 -3.02
N LEU A 72 -23.98 3.36 -2.55
CA LEU A 72 -23.49 2.46 -1.51
C LEU A 72 -22.34 1.61 -2.09
N ILE A 73 -21.14 1.71 -1.51
CA ILE A 73 -19.94 1.00 -1.98
C ILE A 73 -19.54 -0.15 -1.06
N ALA A 74 -19.83 -0.05 0.24
CA ALA A 74 -19.50 -1.08 1.21
C ALA A 74 -20.34 -0.98 2.49
N THR A 75 -20.46 -2.11 3.17
CA THR A 75 -21.04 -2.23 4.51
C THR A 75 -20.00 -2.80 5.46
N GLY A 76 -20.03 -2.38 6.72
CA GLY A 76 -19.11 -2.89 7.73
C GLY A 76 -19.63 -2.67 9.14
N THR A 77 -18.74 -2.92 10.11
CA THR A 77 -19.01 -2.73 11.54
C THR A 77 -17.83 -2.02 12.16
N SER A 78 -18.08 -1.09 13.08
CA SER A 78 -17.02 -0.43 13.84
C SER A 78 -16.28 -1.44 14.70
N LEU A 79 -14.95 -1.35 14.66
CA LEU A 79 -14.07 -2.07 15.57
C LEU A 79 -13.72 -1.18 16.77
N PRO A 80 -13.29 -1.76 17.90
CA PRO A 80 -12.81 -1.00 19.02
C PRO A 80 -11.73 0.00 18.59
N PRO A 81 -11.81 1.26 19.04
CA PRO A 81 -10.83 2.28 18.71
C PRO A 81 -9.45 1.86 19.21
N SER A 82 -8.46 1.80 18.32
CA SER A 82 -7.11 1.36 18.67
C SER A 82 -6.05 2.22 17.98
N THR A 83 -5.14 2.78 18.77
CA THR A 83 -3.95 3.51 18.31
C THR A 83 -2.75 2.59 18.07
N SER A 84 -2.82 1.34 18.54
CA SER A 84 -1.74 0.36 18.48
C SER A 84 -1.57 -0.30 17.11
N ARG A 85 -2.59 -0.23 16.24
CA ARG A 85 -2.57 -0.85 14.91
C ARG A 85 -1.59 -0.14 14.00
N VAL A 86 -0.52 -0.82 13.57
CA VAL A 86 0.47 -0.26 12.66
C VAL A 86 0.17 -0.69 11.23
N ILE A 87 0.04 0.26 10.31
CA ILE A 87 -0.17 -0.01 8.89
C ILE A 87 1.13 0.18 8.12
N ALA A 88 1.63 -0.87 7.48
CA ALA A 88 2.88 -0.89 6.73
C ALA A 88 2.64 -1.01 5.22
N LYS A 89 3.08 0.00 4.47
CA LYS A 89 3.08 -0.01 3.00
C LYS A 89 4.34 -0.69 2.48
N ARG A 90 4.13 -1.79 1.75
CA ARG A 90 5.17 -2.50 1.04
C ARG A 90 5.52 -1.78 -0.27
N ILE A 91 6.81 -1.58 -0.50
CA ILE A 91 7.38 -1.10 -1.75
C ILE A 91 8.31 -2.20 -2.25
N ILE A 92 8.18 -2.58 -3.52
CA ILE A 92 8.99 -3.63 -4.13
C ILE A 92 9.84 -2.96 -5.19
N LEU A 93 11.16 -3.06 -5.04
CA LEU A 93 12.10 -2.70 -6.10
C LEU A 93 12.44 -3.95 -6.87
N THR A 94 12.40 -3.88 -8.19
CA THR A 94 12.59 -5.02 -9.09
C THR A 94 13.83 -4.82 -9.94
N GLY A 95 14.59 -5.88 -10.14
CA GLY A 95 15.74 -5.95 -11.03
C GLY A 95 15.65 -7.14 -11.96
N HIS A 96 16.35 -7.03 -13.07
CA HIS A 96 16.46 -8.08 -14.07
C HIS A 96 17.82 -8.77 -13.97
N PRO A 97 17.89 -10.11 -13.90
CA PRO A 97 19.15 -10.82 -13.98
C PRO A 97 19.75 -10.68 -15.38
N TYR A 98 21.03 -10.33 -15.46
CA TYR A 98 21.73 -10.06 -16.71
C TYR A 98 22.73 -11.16 -17.07
N LYS A 99 23.71 -11.42 -16.21
CA LYS A 99 24.70 -12.49 -16.38
C LYS A 99 24.63 -13.45 -15.20
N ILE A 100 24.55 -14.75 -15.48
CA ILE A 100 24.41 -15.79 -14.45
C ILE A 100 25.61 -16.74 -14.55
N HIS A 101 26.36 -16.86 -13.47
CA HIS A 101 27.50 -17.78 -13.37
C HIS A 101 27.43 -18.56 -12.05
N LYS A 102 27.07 -19.84 -12.14
CA LYS A 102 26.78 -20.71 -10.98
C LYS A 102 25.73 -20.05 -10.06
N GLN A 103 26.11 -19.65 -8.86
CA GLN A 103 25.27 -18.95 -7.87
C GLN A 103 25.44 -17.43 -7.87
N VAL A 104 26.40 -16.89 -8.64
CA VAL A 104 26.65 -15.45 -8.74
C VAL A 104 25.91 -14.89 -9.94
N VAL A 105 25.15 -13.83 -9.72
CA VAL A 105 24.28 -13.21 -10.71
C VAL A 105 24.56 -11.72 -10.75
N THR A 106 24.79 -11.17 -11.94
CA THR A 106 24.76 -9.72 -12.15
C THR A 106 23.32 -9.28 -12.38
N VAL A 107 22.81 -8.34 -11.58
CA VAL A 107 21.46 -7.77 -11.68
C VAL A 107 21.55 -6.34 -12.20
N ARG A 108 20.60 -5.94 -13.04
CA ARG A 108 20.46 -4.58 -13.60
C ARG A 108 19.05 -4.03 -13.39
N TYR A 109 18.89 -2.71 -13.57
CA TYR A 109 17.62 -1.97 -13.50
C TYR A 109 16.90 -1.97 -12.15
N MET A 110 17.53 -2.48 -11.08
CA MET A 110 17.01 -2.30 -9.71
C MET A 110 17.47 -0.97 -9.10
N PHE A 111 18.71 -0.58 -9.38
CA PHE A 111 19.32 0.68 -8.96
C PHE A 111 20.03 1.32 -10.15
N PHE A 112 20.30 2.62 -10.07
CA PHE A 112 20.98 3.38 -11.11
C PHE A 112 22.31 3.99 -10.63
N ASN A 113 22.53 4.08 -9.31
CA ASN A 113 23.75 4.60 -8.70
C ASN A 113 24.45 3.52 -7.87
N GLN A 114 25.78 3.63 -7.73
CA GLN A 114 26.56 2.75 -6.87
C GLN A 114 26.23 2.91 -5.38
N GLU A 115 25.95 4.13 -4.93
CA GLU A 115 25.63 4.46 -3.54
C GLU A 115 24.36 3.74 -3.07
N ASP A 116 23.33 3.69 -3.92
CA ASP A 116 22.08 2.97 -3.63
C ASP A 116 22.34 1.47 -3.42
N VAL A 117 23.16 0.87 -4.27
CA VAL A 117 23.53 -0.55 -4.13
C VAL A 117 24.23 -0.80 -2.79
N ALA A 118 25.15 0.09 -2.39
CA ALA A 118 25.87 -0.03 -1.13
C ALA A 118 24.94 0.15 0.08
N TRP A 119 24.03 1.13 0.02
CA TRP A 119 23.04 1.41 1.05
C TRP A 119 22.09 0.23 1.28
N PHE A 120 21.61 -0.39 0.21
CA PHE A 120 20.66 -1.50 0.26
C PHE A 120 21.35 -2.88 0.33
N LYS A 121 22.67 -2.95 0.50
CA LYS A 121 23.45 -4.20 0.47
C LYS A 121 23.00 -5.24 1.51
N ALA A 122 22.59 -4.78 2.69
CA ALA A 122 22.16 -5.64 3.79
C ALA A 122 20.77 -6.27 3.60
N LEU A 123 19.99 -5.82 2.62
CA LEU A 123 18.65 -6.33 2.39
C LEU A 123 18.68 -7.68 1.67
N GLN A 124 17.80 -8.58 2.12
CA GLN A 124 17.59 -9.86 1.47
C GLN A 124 16.83 -9.66 0.15
N LEU A 125 17.40 -10.18 -0.92
CA LEU A 125 16.77 -10.31 -2.22
C LEU A 125 15.93 -11.58 -2.26
N TRP A 126 14.81 -11.52 -2.96
CA TRP A 126 13.97 -12.68 -3.27
C TRP A 126 13.60 -12.67 -4.74
N THR A 127 13.33 -13.83 -5.32
CA THR A 127 12.82 -13.92 -6.69
C THR A 127 11.38 -14.41 -6.72
N ARG A 128 10.67 -14.14 -7.82
CA ARG A 128 9.28 -14.61 -7.98
C ARG A 128 9.17 -16.14 -7.88
N ARG A 129 10.21 -16.87 -8.26
CA ARG A 129 10.28 -18.34 -8.17
C ARG A 129 10.77 -18.85 -6.81
N GLY A 130 10.81 -18.01 -5.78
CA GLY A 130 11.10 -18.41 -4.40
C GLY A 130 12.59 -18.60 -4.08
N ARG A 131 13.50 -18.00 -4.86
CA ARG A 131 14.93 -17.97 -4.53
C ARG A 131 15.24 -16.81 -3.62
N SER A 132 16.27 -16.94 -2.81
CA SER A 132 16.69 -15.93 -1.84
C SER A 132 18.19 -15.68 -1.95
N GLY A 133 18.59 -14.44 -1.74
CA GLY A 133 19.97 -14.03 -1.94
C GLY A 133 20.32 -12.69 -1.33
N PHE A 134 21.56 -12.27 -1.51
CA PHE A 134 22.09 -11.01 -1.00
C PHE A 134 22.96 -10.32 -2.03
N ILE A 135 23.06 -8.99 -1.93
CA ILE A 135 23.96 -8.17 -2.74
C ILE A 135 25.39 -8.39 -2.26
N LYS A 136 26.31 -8.69 -3.18
CA LYS A 136 27.74 -8.90 -2.91
C LYS A 136 28.54 -7.62 -3.10
N GLU A 137 28.50 -7.04 -4.29
CA GLU A 137 29.27 -5.84 -4.65
C GLU A 137 28.63 -5.10 -5.83
N SER A 138 28.81 -3.79 -5.90
CA SER A 138 28.46 -2.96 -7.06
C SER A 138 29.44 -3.20 -8.21
N LEU A 139 28.96 -3.03 -9.45
CA LEU A 139 29.72 -3.11 -10.68
C LEU A 139 29.63 -1.77 -11.41
N GLY A 140 30.69 -0.98 -11.33
CA GLY A 140 30.76 0.33 -11.97
C GLY A 140 29.78 1.34 -11.37
N THR A 141 29.43 2.36 -12.17
CA THR A 141 28.69 3.54 -11.73
C THR A 141 27.17 3.46 -11.95
N HIS A 142 26.70 2.63 -12.89
CA HIS A 142 25.30 2.57 -13.33
C HIS A 142 24.37 1.71 -12.43
N GLY A 143 24.76 1.44 -11.18
CA GLY A 143 23.94 0.68 -10.23
C GLY A 143 23.82 -0.83 -10.54
N TYR A 144 24.69 -1.37 -11.39
CA TYR A 144 24.76 -2.82 -11.59
C TYR A 144 25.40 -3.44 -10.36
N PHE A 145 25.03 -4.68 -10.02
CA PHE A 145 25.63 -5.36 -8.87
C PHE A 145 25.67 -6.86 -9.06
N LYS A 146 26.63 -7.50 -8.40
CA LYS A 146 26.63 -8.95 -8.22
C LYS A 146 25.82 -9.30 -6.98
N ALA A 147 24.99 -10.31 -7.11
CA ALA A 147 24.27 -10.94 -6.01
C ALA A 147 24.57 -12.44 -5.99
N THR A 148 24.48 -13.02 -4.81
CA THR A 148 24.57 -14.47 -4.60
C THR A 148 23.21 -15.00 -4.18
N PHE A 149 22.76 -16.07 -4.82
CA PHE A 149 21.51 -16.76 -4.49
C PHE A 149 21.77 -18.17 -3.98
N ASP A 150 20.81 -18.71 -3.22
CA ASP A 150 20.78 -20.09 -2.74
C ASP A 150 20.97 -21.12 -3.88
N ALA A 151 20.34 -20.86 -5.02
CA ALA A 151 20.38 -21.73 -6.19
C ALA A 151 20.50 -20.96 -7.51
N LYS A 152 20.71 -21.70 -8.60
CA LYS A 152 20.72 -21.13 -9.96
C LYS A 152 19.35 -20.53 -10.28
N ILE A 153 19.35 -19.26 -10.68
CA ILE A 153 18.15 -18.56 -11.13
C ILE A 153 17.94 -18.70 -12.64
N ASN A 154 16.70 -18.51 -13.11
CA ASN A 154 16.39 -18.45 -14.53
C ASN A 154 16.61 -17.01 -15.05
N PRO A 155 17.18 -16.78 -16.25
CA PRO A 155 17.24 -15.46 -16.88
C PRO A 155 15.89 -14.73 -17.01
N GLN A 156 14.77 -15.46 -17.07
CA GLN A 156 13.40 -14.92 -17.14
C GLN A 156 12.79 -14.65 -15.76
N ASP A 157 13.53 -14.88 -14.67
CA ASP A 157 13.06 -14.58 -13.32
C ASP A 157 13.26 -13.10 -12.99
N ALA A 158 12.44 -12.57 -12.09
CA ALA A 158 12.59 -11.21 -11.58
C ALA A 158 13.19 -11.25 -10.18
N VAL A 159 14.26 -10.49 -9.96
CA VAL A 159 14.84 -10.29 -8.64
C VAL A 159 14.14 -9.11 -7.99
N ALA A 160 13.82 -9.21 -6.72
CA ALA A 160 13.11 -8.17 -5.99
C ALA A 160 13.66 -8.01 -4.57
N VAL A 161 13.48 -6.81 -4.03
CA VAL A 161 13.65 -6.52 -2.60
C VAL A 161 12.39 -5.88 -2.07
N SER A 162 12.05 -6.12 -0.80
CA SER A 162 10.86 -5.56 -0.17
C SER A 162 11.21 -4.59 0.94
N LEU A 163 10.76 -3.35 0.74
CA LEU A 163 10.89 -2.25 1.68
C LEU A 163 9.51 -2.00 2.32
N TYR A 164 9.51 -1.52 3.55
CA TYR A 164 8.30 -1.20 4.28
C TYR A 164 8.36 0.20 4.85
N LYS A 165 7.27 0.96 4.70
CA LYS A 165 7.10 2.29 5.29
C LYS A 165 5.79 2.33 6.07
N ARG A 166 5.82 2.87 7.30
CA ARG A 166 4.61 3.12 8.08
C ARG A 166 3.76 4.20 7.42
N VAL A 167 2.46 3.96 7.33
CA VAL A 167 1.47 4.93 6.82
C VAL A 167 0.53 5.30 7.95
N TRP A 168 0.25 6.59 8.07
CA TRP A 168 -0.56 7.15 9.15
C TRP A 168 -1.97 7.51 8.66
N PRO A 169 -3.02 7.21 9.44
CA PRO A 169 -4.39 7.50 9.07
C PRO A 169 -4.63 9.00 8.93
N ARG A 170 -5.54 9.37 8.01
CA ARG A 170 -5.93 10.76 7.76
C ARG A 170 -7.11 11.16 8.63
N ARG A 171 -7.22 12.46 8.95
CA ARG A 171 -8.36 13.04 9.68
C ARG A 171 -9.59 13.10 8.78
N ALA A 172 -10.71 12.61 9.28
CA ALA A 172 -12.02 12.73 8.66
C ALA A 172 -12.60 14.13 8.87
N ARG A 173 -13.42 14.57 7.91
CA ARG A 173 -14.19 15.82 7.97
C ARG A 173 -15.66 15.48 8.14
N VAL A 174 -16.44 16.36 8.75
CA VAL A 174 -17.90 16.17 8.84
C VAL A 174 -18.51 16.36 7.45
N PHE A 175 -19.39 15.45 7.05
CA PHE A 175 -20.11 15.56 5.80
C PHE A 175 -21.24 16.59 5.93
N GLY A 176 -21.32 17.56 5.01
CA GLY A 176 -22.40 18.56 4.96
C GLY A 176 -22.09 19.91 5.61
N VAL A 177 -20.86 20.14 6.11
CA VAL A 177 -20.41 21.47 6.53
C VAL A 177 -19.56 22.06 5.40
N GLU A 178 -20.22 22.66 4.41
CA GLU A 178 -19.57 23.69 3.59
C GLU A 178 -19.75 25.03 4.32
N GLY A 179 -18.64 25.67 4.72
CA GLY A 179 -18.67 27.04 5.24
C GLY A 179 -18.44 27.24 6.74
N ALA A 180 -17.36 26.68 7.30
CA ALA A 180 -16.73 27.30 8.46
C ALA A 180 -15.26 27.55 8.10
N GLY A 181 -14.98 28.76 7.66
CA GLY A 181 -13.63 29.26 7.44
C GLY A 181 -12.82 29.11 8.72
N LEU A 182 -11.57 28.68 8.56
CA LEU A 182 -10.55 28.82 9.57
C LEU A 182 -10.11 30.29 9.54
N GLU A 183 -10.52 31.08 10.53
CA GLU A 183 -9.68 32.16 11.05
C GLU A 183 -8.68 31.58 12.07
#